data_AF-A0A4Y2DS44-F1
#
_entry.id   AF-A0A4Y2DS44-F1
#
_cell.length_a   1.000
_cell.length_b   1.000
_cell.length_c   1.000
_cell.angle_alpha   90.00
_cell.angle_beta   90.00
_cell.angle_gamma   90.00
#
_symmetry.space_group_name_H-M   'P 1'
#
loop_
_entity.id
_entity.type
_entity.pdbx_description
1 polymer ?
#
loop_
_entity_poly.entity_id
_entity_poly.type
_entity_poly.pdbx_seq_one_letter_code
_entity_poly.pdbx_strand_id
1 'polypeptide(L)'
;MLVDERQHIRKLALRHIIKASGSSSIVECCHFVIPKLNLKANRYINMIDWFKCDVTEPPITADLTLEELQSIAENGSIKDIQN
;
A
#
# COMPACT_ATOMS: atom_id res chain seq x y z
N MET A 1 -4.56 0.62 -4.95
CA MET A 1 -3.44 -0.06 -5.66
C MET A 1 -3.44 -1.56 -5.42
N LEU A 2 -3.65 -2.05 -4.19
CA LEU A 2 -3.59 -3.50 -3.90
C LEU A 2 -4.66 -4.33 -4.63
N VAL A 3 -5.83 -3.73 -4.91
CA VAL A 3 -6.93 -4.32 -5.71
C VAL A 3 -7.02 -3.73 -7.13
N ASP A 4 -5.93 -3.15 -7.66
CA ASP A 4 -5.94 -2.61 -9.02
C ASP A 4 -6.05 -3.75 -10.06
N GLU A 5 -6.76 -3.53 -11.16
CA GLU A 5 -6.90 -4.50 -12.26
C GLU A 5 -5.55 -5.01 -12.80
N ARG A 6 -4.53 -4.15 -12.80
CA ARG A 6 -3.21 -4.45 -13.35
C ARG A 6 -2.33 -5.11 -12.29
N GLN A 7 -1.98 -6.37 -12.54
CA GLN A 7 -1.16 -7.18 -11.62
C GLN A 7 0.17 -6.51 -11.21
N HIS A 8 0.85 -5.83 -12.13
CA HIS A 8 2.12 -5.15 -11.82
C HIS A 8 1.94 -4.02 -10.79
N ILE A 9 0.79 -3.35 -10.80
CA ILE A 9 0.45 -2.30 -9.82
C ILE A 9 0.15 -2.93 -8.45
N ARG A 10 -0.60 -4.05 -8.43
CA ARG A 10 -0.87 -4.79 -7.18
C ARG A 10 0.43 -5.26 -6.52
N LYS A 11 1.35 -5.84 -7.30
CA LYS A 11 2.68 -6.26 -6.83
C LYS A 11 3.50 -5.08 -6.27
N LEU A 12 3.42 -3.92 -6.92
CA LEU A 12 4.06 -2.70 -6.41
C LEU A 12 3.46 -2.27 -5.07
N ALA A 13 2.13 -2.29 -4.95
CA ALA A 13 1.43 -1.96 -3.71
C ALA A 13 1.83 -2.88 -2.55
N LEU A 14 1.86 -4.19 -2.80
CA LEU A 14 2.29 -5.20 -1.83
C LEU A 14 3.70 -4.91 -1.30
N ARG A 15 4.64 -4.58 -2.19
CA ARG A 15 6.02 -4.22 -1.79
C ARG A 15 6.05 -2.98 -0.89
N HIS A 16 5.23 -1.98 -1.17
CA HIS A 16 5.15 -0.79 -0.34
C HIS A 16 4.56 -1.09 1.04
N ILE A 17 3.51 -1.90 1.11
CA ILE A 17 2.88 -2.31 2.38
C ILE A 17 3.89 -3.09 3.24
N ILE A 18 4.57 -4.09 2.68
CA ILE A 18 5.59 -4.88 3.39
C ILE A 18 6.72 -3.99 3.91
N LYS A 19 7.17 -3.03 3.10
CA LYS A 19 8.21 -2.09 3.52
C LYS A 19 7.74 -1.20 4.67
N ALA A 20 6.48 -0.76 4.63
CA ALA A 20 5.89 0.11 5.63
C ALA A 20 5.61 -0.62 6.96
N SER A 21 5.13 -1.87 6.92
CA SER A 21 4.83 -2.68 8.12
C SER A 21 6.09 -2.98 8.93
N GLY A 22 7.21 -3.27 8.27
CA GLY A 22 8.51 -3.46 8.93
C GLY A 22 9.12 -2.21 9.56
N SER A 23 8.60 -1.02 9.22
CA SER A 23 9.04 0.28 9.76
C SER A 23 8.12 0.85 10.84
N SER A 24 7.02 0.17 11.16
CA SER A 24 6.07 0.61 12.17
C SER A 24 6.67 0.40 13.56
N SER A 25 7.28 1.45 14.11
CA SER A 25 7.33 1.57 15.57
C SER A 25 5.87 1.66 16.06
N ILE A 26 5.58 1.08 17.22
CA ILE A 26 4.29 1.17 17.91
C ILE A 26 4.04 2.66 18.23
N VAL A 27 3.64 3.46 17.24
CA VAL A 27 3.31 4.86 17.42
C VAL A 27 1.79 4.91 17.50
N GLU A 28 1.28 5.30 18.66
CA GLU A 28 -0.16 5.50 18.95
C GLU A 28 -0.87 6.43 17.93
N CYS A 29 -0.11 7.17 17.11
CA CYS A 29 -0.63 8.12 16.14
C CYS A 29 0.26 8.18 14.88
N CYS A 30 -0.26 7.69 13.75
CA CYS A 30 0.35 7.92 12.44
C CYS A 30 0.10 9.37 12.00
N HIS A 31 1.16 10.17 11.86
CA HIS A 31 1.04 11.51 11.28
C HIS A 31 0.77 11.41 9.79
N PHE A 32 -0.36 11.94 9.33
CA PHE A 32 -0.67 12.01 7.91
C PHE A 32 0.14 13.14 7.26
N VAL A 33 1.19 12.77 6.51
CA VAL A 33 2.00 13.72 5.72
C VAL A 33 1.52 13.68 4.27
N ILE A 34 1.18 14.84 3.71
CA ILE A 34 0.78 14.94 2.31
C ILE A 34 2.05 14.88 1.43
N PRO A 35 2.21 13.87 0.55
CA PRO A 35 3.35 13.81 -0.35
C PRO A 35 3.28 14.90 -1.42
N LYS A 36 4.44 15.33 -1.90
CA LYS A 36 4.51 16.23 -3.06
C LYS A 36 4.02 15.49 -4.31
N LEU A 37 2.90 15.95 -4.86
CA LEU A 37 2.28 15.34 -6.04
C LEU A 37 2.92 15.83 -7.34
N ASN A 38 3.24 14.89 -8.22
CA ASN A 38 3.60 15.15 -9.60
C ASN A 38 2.34 15.16 -10.48
N LEU A 39 1.70 16.34 -10.61
CA LEU A 39 0.50 16.52 -11.44
C LEU A 39 0.76 16.38 -12.96
N LYS A 40 2.03 16.37 -13.39
CA LYS A 40 2.40 16.10 -14.78
C LYS A 40 2.50 14.60 -15.09
N ALA A 41 2.32 13.73 -14.09
CA ALA A 41 2.38 12.30 -14.29
C ALA A 41 1.23 11.80 -15.18
N ASN A 42 1.56 10.99 -16.19
CA ASN A 42 0.57 10.38 -17.08
C ASN A 42 -0.22 9.23 -16.40
N ARG A 43 0.28 8.71 -15.29
CA ARG A 43 -0.36 7.61 -14.55
C ARG A 43 -0.32 7.92 -13.07
N TYR A 44 -1.40 7.58 -12.38
CA TYR A 44 -1.55 7.83 -10.95
C TYR A 44 -0.44 7.18 -10.12
N ILE A 45 0.07 6.01 -10.54
CA ILE A 45 1.18 5.32 -9.85
C ILE A 45 2.47 6.14 -9.78
N ASN A 46 2.64 7.10 -10.69
CA ASN A 46 3.81 7.97 -10.79
C ASN A 46 3.53 9.37 -10.23
N MET A 47 2.33 9.62 -9.68
CA MET A 47 2.00 10.92 -9.06
C MET A 47 2.73 11.11 -7.74
N ILE A 48 3.04 10.02 -7.03
CA ILE A 48 3.77 10.05 -5.76
C ILE A 48 5.13 9.40 -5.98
N ASP A 49 6.18 10.08 -5.54
CA ASP A 49 7.53 9.50 -5.46
C ASP A 49 7.64 8.66 -4.18
N TRP A 50 7.26 7.38 -4.28
CA TRP A 50 7.25 6.43 -3.16
C TRP A 50 8.64 6.15 -2.56
N PHE A 51 9.73 6.53 -3.23
CA PHE A 51 11.08 6.41 -2.68
C PHE A 51 11.47 7.59 -1.78
N LYS A 52 10.81 8.74 -1.96
CA LYS A 52 11.07 9.97 -1.20
C LYS A 52 9.97 10.30 -0.19
N CYS A 53 8.92 9.50 -0.16
CA CYS A 53 7.84 9.63 0.79
C CYS A 53 8.05 8.63 1.94
N ASP A 54 7.88 9.09 3.17
CA ASP A 54 7.71 8.19 4.30
C ASP A 54 6.30 7.59 4.20
N VAL A 55 6.23 6.27 4.00
CA VAL A 55 4.97 5.55 3.83
C VAL A 55 4.72 4.76 5.10
N THR A 56 3.64 5.09 5.79
CA THR A 56 3.13 4.28 6.89
C THR A 56 2.20 3.19 6.37
N GLU A 57 2.09 2.10 7.13
CA GLU A 57 1.17 1.03 6.78
C GLU A 57 -0.29 1.53 6.79
N PRO A 58 -1.08 1.25 5.74
CA PRO A 58 -2.51 1.54 5.75
C PRO A 58 -3.23 0.76 6.88
N PRO A 59 -4.13 1.39 7.65
CA PRO A 59 -4.86 0.70 8.72
C PRO A 59 -5.62 -0.54 8.24
N ILE A 60 -6.14 -0.53 7.01
CA ILE A 60 -6.86 -1.67 6.42
C ILE A 60 -5.98 -2.90 6.18
N THR A 61 -4.65 -2.72 6.10
CA THR A 61 -3.71 -3.84 5.92
C THR A 61 -3.05 -4.26 7.21
N ALA A 62 -3.17 -3.47 8.28
CA ALA A 62 -2.52 -3.74 9.56
C ALA A 62 -2.98 -5.05 10.20
N ASP A 63 -4.23 -5.44 9.99
CA ASP A 63 -4.79 -6.70 10.51
C ASP A 63 -4.59 -7.88 9.57
N LEU A 64 -4.02 -7.66 8.37
CA LEU A 64 -3.83 -8.69 7.36
C LEU A 64 -2.45 -9.33 7.45
N THR A 65 -2.40 -10.65 7.36
CA THR A 65 -1.15 -11.39 7.25
C THR A 65 -0.47 -11.17 5.90
N LEU A 66 0.84 -11.40 5.85
CA LEU A 66 1.60 -11.34 4.60
C LEU A 66 1.03 -12.28 3.51
N GLU A 67 0.55 -13.45 3.91
CA GLU A 67 -0.04 -14.44 3.00
C GLU A 67 -1.37 -13.95 2.40
N GLU A 68 -2.22 -13.33 3.21
CA GLU A 68 -3.46 -12.70 2.75
C GLU A 68 -3.18 -11.54 1.80
N LEU A 69 -2.21 -10.67 2.13
CA LEU A 69 -1.79 -9.57 1.27
C LEU A 69 -1.24 -10.07 -0.08
N GLN A 70 -0.47 -11.16 -0.08
CA GLN A 70 0.00 -11.81 -1.30
C GLN A 70 -1.16 -12.36 -2.13
N SER A 71 -2.09 -13.07 -1.49
CA SER A 71 -3.30 -13.61 -2.14
C SER A 71 -4.14 -12.50 -2.78
N ILE A 72 -4.35 -11.38 -2.09
CA ILE A 72 -5.08 -10.22 -2.65
C ILE A 72 -4.32 -9.64 -3.85
N ALA A 73 -2.99 -9.49 -3.74
CA ALA A 73 -2.19 -8.94 -4.81
C ALA A 73 -2.16 -9.85 -6.06
N GLU A 74 -2.33 -11.16 -5.90
CA GLU A 74 -2.41 -12.11 -6.99
C GLU A 74 -3.82 -12.14 -7.61
N ASN A 75 -4.83 -12.32 -6.78
CA ASN A 75 -6.21 -12.55 -7.20
C ASN A 75 -6.98 -11.26 -7.53
N GLY A 76 -6.49 -10.09 -7.08
CA GLY A 76 -7.13 -8.79 -7.31
C GLY A 76 -8.43 -8.58 -6.53
N SER A 77 -8.73 -9.45 -5.56
CA SER A 77 -9.98 -9.43 -4.80
C SER A 77 -9.68 -9.64 -3.32
N ILE A 78 -10.27 -8.79 -2.49
CA ILE A 78 -10.35 -8.98 -1.04
C ILE A 78 -11.58 -9.88 -0.83
N LYS A 79 -11.39 -11.19 -0.90
CA LYS A 79 -12.48 -12.12 -0.59
C LYS A 79 -12.75 -12.05 0.90
N ASP A 80 -13.91 -11.52 1.28
CA ASP A 80 -14.57 -11.63 2.60
C ASP A 80 -13.64 -11.68 3.83
N ILE A 81 -12.78 -10.67 4.01
CA ILE A 81 -12.00 -10.50 5.26
C ILE A 81 -12.82 -9.72 6.32
N GLN A 82 -14.15 -9.79 6.22
CA GLN A 82 -15.07 -9.24 7.22
C GLN A 82 -15.92 -10.38 7.75
N ASN A 83 -15.50 -10.90 8.91
CA ASN A 83 -16.36 -11.63 9.85
C ASN A 83 -16.66 -10.71 11.03
#